data_AF-A0A8C5SFL3-F1
#
_entry.id   AF-A0A8C5SFL3-F1
#
_cell.length_a   1.000
_cell.length_b   1.000
_cell.length_c   1.000
_cell.angle_alpha   90.00
_cell.angle_beta   90.00
_cell.angle_gamma   90.00
#
_symmetry.space_group_name_H-M   'P 1'
#
loop_
_entity.id
_entity.type
_entity.pdbx_description
1 polymer ?
#
loop_
_entity_poly.entity_id
_entity_poly.type
_entity_poly.pdbx_seq_one_letter_code
_entity_poly.pdbx_strand_id
1 'polypeptide(L)'
;MDQCVTVERELEKVLQKFSGYGQLCERSLEELIQYVAGLRREILQSESTYLSGTISLVMTQCCKRIKDTVQKLASDHKDIHSSVSRVGKAIDKNFDSDISSVGIDGCWQADSQRILNEVMVEHFFRQGMLDVAEELCQESGLSIDESQKQPFVELNRILEALKVRVLRPALDRLYSYSILCYSLFFIRLLAIFKNSKDFLNSTVNSSALE
;
A
#
# COMPACT_ATOMS: atom_id res chain seq x y z
N MET A 1 13.12 3.12 6.63
CA MET A 1 12.79 4.13 5.59
C MET A 1 13.98 4.38 4.66
N ASP A 2 15.20 4.51 5.18
CA ASP A 2 16.42 4.77 4.38
C ASP A 2 16.80 3.70 3.34
N GLN A 3 16.49 2.43 3.62
CA GLN A 3 16.66 1.31 2.68
C GLN A 3 15.83 1.52 1.40
N CYS A 4 14.56 1.93 1.54
CA CYS A 4 13.67 2.24 0.42
C CYS A 4 14.21 3.42 -0.39
N VAL A 5 14.64 4.50 0.27
CA VAL A 5 15.21 5.69 -0.38
C VAL A 5 16.47 5.34 -1.20
N THR A 6 17.26 4.38 -0.72
CA THR A 6 18.47 3.93 -1.43
C THR A 6 18.12 3.21 -2.73
N VAL A 7 17.14 2.31 -2.70
CA VAL A 7 16.68 1.62 -3.91
C VAL A 7 15.97 2.57 -4.87
N GLU A 8 15.15 3.48 -4.36
CA GLU A 8 14.48 4.52 -5.13
C GLU A 8 15.48 5.39 -5.90
N ARG A 9 16.59 5.79 -5.26
CA ARG A 9 17.65 6.56 -5.91
C ARG A 9 18.32 5.80 -7.06
N GLU A 10 18.55 4.49 -6.93
CA GLU A 10 19.09 3.68 -8.02
C GLU A 10 18.07 3.48 -9.14
N LEU A 11 16.79 3.28 -8.80
CA LEU A 11 15.71 3.18 -9.77
C LEU A 11 15.57 4.45 -10.61
N GLU A 12 15.62 5.63 -9.97
CA GLU A 12 15.49 6.91 -10.67
C GLU A 12 16.63 7.15 -11.66
N LYS A 13 17.87 6.75 -11.32
CA LYS A 13 19.01 6.77 -12.26
C LYS A 13 18.75 5.90 -13.49
N VAL A 14 18.13 4.73 -13.31
CA VAL A 14 17.78 3.85 -14.45
C VAL A 14 16.70 4.51 -15.30
N LEU A 15 15.64 5.04 -14.69
CA LEU A 15 14.55 5.70 -15.40
C LEU A 15 15.04 6.90 -16.23
N GLN A 16 15.91 7.73 -15.66
CA GLN A 16 16.53 8.84 -16.38
C GLN A 16 17.37 8.35 -17.57
N LYS A 17 18.19 7.29 -17.38
CA LYS A 17 19.00 6.71 -18.45
C LYS A 17 18.14 6.08 -19.55
N PHE A 18 17.05 5.40 -19.18
CA PHE A 18 16.12 4.77 -20.12
C PHE A 18 15.38 5.82 -20.95
N SER A 19 14.88 6.88 -20.31
CA SER A 19 14.23 8.01 -20.99
C SER A 19 15.17 8.70 -21.98
N GLY A 20 16.40 9.02 -21.54
CA GLY A 20 17.40 9.64 -22.41
C GLY A 20 17.79 8.75 -23.60
N TYR A 21 17.95 7.45 -23.39
CA TYR A 21 18.20 6.51 -24.49
C TYR A 21 17.00 6.40 -25.45
N GLY A 22 15.77 6.38 -24.93
CA GLY A 22 14.56 6.36 -25.75
C GLY A 22 14.51 7.56 -26.70
N GLN A 23 14.76 8.77 -26.18
CA GLN A 23 14.82 9.99 -26.99
C GLN A 23 15.96 9.95 -28.03
N LEU A 24 17.13 9.43 -27.67
CA LEU A 24 18.25 9.27 -28.60
C LEU A 24 17.91 8.29 -29.72
N CYS A 25 17.30 7.15 -29.38
CA CYS A 25 16.88 6.13 -30.32
C CYS A 25 15.86 6.67 -31.32
N GLU A 26 14.80 7.32 -30.81
CA GLU A 26 13.76 7.94 -31.63
C GLU A 26 14.36 8.97 -32.59
N ARG A 27 15.16 9.92 -32.09
CA ARG A 27 15.83 10.93 -32.93
C ARG A 27 16.73 10.29 -34.00
N SER A 28 17.54 9.31 -33.61
CA SER A 28 18.48 8.65 -34.54
C SER A 28 17.76 7.90 -35.66
N LEU A 29 16.63 7.25 -35.32
CA LEU A 29 15.80 6.55 -36.29
C LEU A 29 15.04 7.54 -37.18
N GLU A 30 14.51 8.62 -36.63
CA GLU A 30 13.85 9.69 -37.38
C GLU A 30 14.80 10.32 -38.41
N GLU A 31 16.04 10.65 -37.99
CA GLU A 31 17.09 11.18 -38.89
C GLU A 31 17.45 10.19 -40.01
N LEU A 32 17.53 8.88 -39.69
CA LEU A 32 17.76 7.85 -40.70
C LEU A 32 16.59 7.74 -41.67
N ILE A 33 15.34 7.77 -41.18
CA ILE A 33 14.14 7.72 -42.02
C ILE A 33 14.10 8.92 -42.96
N GLN A 34 14.36 10.12 -42.45
CA GLN A 34 14.41 11.34 -43.26
C GLN A 34 15.51 11.28 -44.31
N TYR A 35 16.70 10.78 -43.95
CA TYR A 35 17.82 10.59 -44.87
C TYR A 35 17.48 9.60 -46.00
N VAL A 36 16.93 8.43 -45.66
CA VAL A 36 16.51 7.41 -46.64
C VAL A 36 15.37 7.93 -47.52
N ALA A 37 14.40 8.64 -46.95
CA ALA A 37 13.29 9.22 -47.70
C ALA A 37 13.74 10.33 -48.66
N GLY A 38 14.71 11.16 -48.24
CA GLY A 38 15.35 12.17 -49.08
C GLY A 38 16.06 11.55 -50.27
N LEU A 39 16.93 10.56 -50.01
CA LEU A 39 17.60 9.79 -51.07
C LEU A 39 16.63 9.13 -52.04
N ARG A 40 15.56 8.51 -51.52
CA ARG A 40 14.51 7.91 -52.36
C ARG A 40 13.88 8.94 -53.29
N ARG A 41 13.60 10.15 -52.79
CA ARG A 41 12.99 11.22 -53.57
C ARG A 41 13.91 11.71 -54.67
N GLU A 42 15.19 11.91 -54.37
CA GLU A 42 16.21 12.32 -55.35
C GLU A 42 16.38 11.29 -56.48
N ILE A 43 16.43 10.00 -56.13
CA ILE A 43 16.54 8.90 -57.11
C ILE A 43 15.28 8.82 -57.99
N LEU A 44 14.09 9.04 -57.44
CA LEU A 44 12.85 9.03 -58.22
C LEU A 44 12.68 10.26 -59.13
N GLN A 45 13.31 11.39 -58.77
CA GLN A 45 13.28 12.62 -59.56
C GLN A 45 14.33 12.63 -60.69
N SER A 46 15.36 11.78 -60.63
CA SER A 46 16.31 11.64 -61.72
C SER A 46 15.69 10.91 -62.92
N GLU A 47 15.66 11.55 -64.09
CA GLU A 47 15.14 10.98 -65.35
C GLU A 47 16.01 9.85 -65.96
N SER A 48 17.12 9.49 -65.32
CA SER A 48 18.05 8.48 -65.86
C SER A 48 17.56 7.05 -65.66
N THR A 49 17.32 6.34 -66.76
CA THR A 49 16.88 4.92 -66.83
C THR A 49 17.96 3.92 -66.36
N TYR A 50 19.20 4.36 -66.17
CA TYR A 50 20.33 3.51 -65.76
C TYR A 50 20.84 3.89 -64.38
N LEU A 51 21.17 2.87 -63.57
CA LEU A 51 21.79 3.05 -62.26
C LEU A 51 23.20 3.62 -62.44
N SER A 52 23.34 4.95 -62.40
CA SER A 52 24.64 5.62 -62.44
C SER A 52 25.53 5.10 -61.30
N GLY A 53 26.83 4.94 -61.53
CA GLY A 53 27.79 4.50 -60.50
C GLY A 53 27.71 5.34 -59.22
N THR A 54 27.32 6.61 -59.35
CA THR A 54 27.02 7.52 -58.23
C THR A 54 25.85 7.04 -57.37
N ILE A 55 24.74 6.61 -57.96
CA ILE A 55 23.55 6.11 -57.23
C ILE A 55 23.90 4.83 -56.46
N SER A 56 24.65 3.93 -57.09
CA SER A 56 25.12 2.70 -56.43
C SER A 56 26.03 2.98 -55.23
N LEU A 57 26.92 3.97 -55.35
CA LEU A 57 27.80 4.38 -54.26
C LEU A 57 27.00 5.00 -53.10
N VAL A 58 26.07 5.90 -53.40
CA VAL A 58 25.19 6.55 -52.42
C VAL A 58 24.33 5.53 -51.68
N MET A 59 23.78 4.54 -52.39
CA MET A 59 23.01 3.47 -51.72
C MET A 59 23.87 2.58 -50.83
N THR A 60 25.10 2.27 -51.25
CA THR A 60 26.05 1.53 -50.41
C THR A 60 26.37 2.29 -49.13
N GLN A 61 26.58 3.61 -49.22
CA GLN A 61 26.80 4.48 -48.06
C GLN A 61 25.56 4.56 -47.17
N CYS A 62 24.36 4.62 -47.75
CA CYS A 62 23.10 4.62 -47.01
C CYS A 62 22.94 3.33 -46.19
N CYS A 63 23.11 2.16 -46.83
CA CYS A 63 23.07 0.87 -46.15
C CYS A 63 24.09 0.77 -45.02
N LYS A 64 25.32 1.29 -45.23
CA LYS A 64 26.35 1.34 -44.20
C LYS A 64 25.93 2.21 -43.02
N ARG A 65 25.40 3.41 -43.27
CA ARG A 65 24.94 4.32 -42.22
C ARG A 65 23.81 3.71 -41.39
N ILE A 66 22.83 3.06 -42.03
CA ILE A 66 21.74 2.35 -41.33
C ILE A 66 22.34 1.28 -40.40
N LYS A 67 23.23 0.44 -40.94
CA LYS A 67 23.87 -0.64 -40.18
C LYS A 67 24.64 -0.09 -38.97
N ASP A 68 25.48 0.91 -39.18
CA ASP A 68 26.32 1.49 -38.13
C ASP A 68 25.46 2.13 -37.02
N THR A 69 24.40 2.86 -37.38
CA THR A 69 23.48 3.46 -36.41
C THR A 69 22.71 2.39 -35.62
N VAL A 70 22.16 1.37 -36.28
CA VAL A 70 21.43 0.28 -35.58
C VAL A 70 22.37 -0.50 -34.66
N GLN A 71 23.60 -0.77 -35.09
CA GLN A 71 24.60 -1.43 -34.25
C GLN A 71 24.98 -0.59 -33.04
N LYS A 72 25.12 0.73 -33.22
CA LYS A 72 25.37 1.64 -32.11
C LYS A 72 24.22 1.64 -31.10
N LEU A 73 22.97 1.78 -31.55
CA LEU A 73 21.80 1.74 -30.68
C LEU A 73 21.72 0.41 -29.90
N ALA A 74 21.98 -0.73 -30.57
CA ALA A 74 22.02 -2.03 -29.90
C ALA A 74 23.13 -2.13 -28.84
N SER A 75 24.29 -1.51 -29.08
CA SER A 75 25.37 -1.42 -28.09
C SER A 75 24.96 -0.56 -26.89
N ASP A 76 24.45 0.65 -27.15
CA ASP A 76 24.04 1.60 -26.11
C ASP A 76 22.90 1.02 -25.24
N HIS A 77 22.00 0.21 -25.82
CA HIS A 77 20.97 -0.51 -25.06
C HIS A 77 21.55 -1.51 -24.04
N LYS A 78 22.64 -2.22 -24.39
CA LYS A 78 23.27 -3.17 -23.44
C LYS A 78 23.79 -2.45 -22.20
N ASP A 79 24.22 -1.20 -22.33
CA ASP A 79 24.72 -0.40 -21.20
C ASP A 79 23.60 -0.01 -20.22
N ILE A 80 22.33 -0.02 -20.66
CA ILE A 80 21.18 0.19 -19.77
C ILE A 80 20.94 -1.03 -18.89
N HIS A 81 21.11 -2.24 -19.44
CA HIS A 81 20.96 -3.49 -18.70
C HIS A 81 21.87 -3.53 -17.46
N SER A 82 23.11 -3.04 -17.58
CA SER A 82 24.04 -2.93 -16.45
C SER A 82 23.52 -2.05 -15.30
N SER A 83 22.72 -1.02 -15.61
CA SER A 83 22.09 -0.15 -14.61
C SER A 83 20.87 -0.82 -13.97
N VAL A 84 20.10 -1.60 -14.73
CA VAL A 84 18.99 -2.42 -14.19
C VAL A 84 19.51 -3.45 -13.17
N SER A 85 20.61 -4.14 -13.47
CA SER A 85 21.22 -5.09 -12.53
C SER A 85 21.72 -4.44 -11.23
N ARG A 86 22.06 -3.14 -11.26
CA ARG A 86 22.41 -2.39 -10.03
C ARG A 86 21.22 -2.20 -9.10
N VAL A 87 20.02 -1.97 -9.66
CA VAL A 87 18.78 -1.88 -8.87
C VAL A 87 18.50 -3.22 -8.19
N GLY A 88 18.60 -4.33 -8.92
CA GLY A 88 18.46 -5.69 -8.35
C GLY A 88 19.41 -5.91 -7.16
N LYS A 89 20.70 -5.62 -7.35
CA LYS A 89 21.70 -5.70 -6.27
C LYS A 89 21.40 -4.76 -5.09
N ALA A 90 20.84 -3.58 -5.35
CA ALA A 90 20.46 -2.65 -4.30
C ALA A 90 19.28 -3.20 -3.49
N ILE A 91 18.32 -3.87 -4.13
CA ILE A 91 17.23 -4.58 -3.47
C ILE A 91 17.82 -5.68 -2.58
N ASP A 92 18.61 -6.58 -3.15
CA ASP A 92 19.20 -7.72 -2.43
C ASP A 92 20.04 -7.30 -1.22
N LYS A 93 20.68 -6.13 -1.27
CA LYS A 93 21.52 -5.61 -0.18
C LYS A 93 20.71 -4.89 0.91
N ASN A 94 19.60 -4.25 0.55
CA ASN A 94 18.85 -3.39 1.48
C ASN A 94 17.64 -4.08 2.08
N PHE A 95 17.19 -5.20 1.52
CA PHE A 95 16.07 -5.98 2.02
C PHE A 95 16.55 -7.37 2.37
N ASP A 96 16.27 -7.78 3.62
CA ASP A 96 16.59 -9.13 4.06
C ASP A 96 15.67 -10.13 3.35
N SER A 97 16.26 -11.21 2.84
CA SER A 97 15.48 -12.29 2.22
C SER A 97 14.80 -13.19 3.25
N ASP A 98 15.23 -13.08 4.52
CA ASP A 98 14.72 -13.90 5.61
C ASP A 98 13.71 -13.13 6.46
N ILE A 99 12.44 -13.51 6.30
CA ILE A 99 11.29 -13.00 7.05
C ILE A 99 11.35 -13.45 8.53
N SER A 100 12.20 -14.42 8.89
CA SER A 100 12.35 -14.89 10.28
C SER A 100 12.64 -13.76 11.26
N SER A 101 13.34 -12.71 10.81
CA SER A 101 13.68 -11.51 11.59
C SER A 101 12.51 -10.55 11.86
N VAL A 102 11.39 -10.70 11.14
CA VAL A 102 10.14 -9.95 11.39
C VAL A 102 9.36 -10.57 12.56
N GLY A 103 9.66 -11.83 12.91
CA GLY A 103 9.24 -12.42 14.17
C GLY A 103 9.98 -11.74 15.32
N ILE A 104 9.26 -11.10 16.23
CA ILE A 104 9.84 -10.71 17.52
C ILE A 104 10.29 -12.01 18.20
N ASP A 105 11.60 -12.18 18.40
CA ASP A 105 12.12 -13.34 19.12
C ASP A 105 11.45 -13.42 20.50
N GLY A 106 10.70 -14.49 20.73
CA GLY A 106 9.94 -14.71 21.96
C GLY A 106 8.53 -14.11 22.02
N CYS A 107 8.03 -13.44 20.98
CA CYS A 107 6.64 -12.93 20.92
C CYS A 107 5.58 -14.02 21.03
N TRP A 108 5.92 -15.23 20.60
CA TRP A 108 5.05 -16.41 20.63
C TRP A 108 5.39 -17.36 21.78
N GLN A 109 6.00 -16.87 22.87
CA GLN A 109 6.11 -17.66 24.10
C GLN A 109 4.72 -17.87 24.71
N ALA A 110 4.53 -19.00 25.40
CA ALA A 110 3.23 -19.39 25.97
C ALA A 110 2.64 -18.29 26.88
N ASP A 111 3.49 -17.59 27.65
CA ASP A 111 3.04 -16.50 28.52
C ASP A 111 2.61 -15.25 27.75
N SER A 112 3.34 -14.87 26.70
CA SER A 112 2.97 -13.73 25.83
C SER A 112 1.68 -13.99 25.05
N GLN A 113 1.49 -15.22 24.58
CA GLN A 113 0.25 -15.64 23.92
C GLN A 113 -0.93 -15.62 24.89
N ARG A 114 -0.74 -16.11 26.12
CA ARG A 114 -1.77 -16.09 27.15
C ARG A 114 -2.22 -14.67 27.48
N ILE A 115 -1.27 -13.75 27.71
CA ILE A 115 -1.57 -12.34 28.01
C ILE A 115 -2.27 -11.68 26.82
N LEU A 116 -1.83 -11.93 25.59
CA LEU A 116 -2.47 -11.40 24.40
C LEU A 116 -3.91 -11.88 24.27
N ASN A 117 -4.15 -13.18 24.47
CA ASN A 117 -5.49 -13.76 24.42
C ASN A 117 -6.38 -13.17 25.53
N GLU A 118 -5.87 -12.97 26.74
CA GLU A 118 -6.61 -12.34 27.83
C GLU A 118 -7.02 -10.90 27.48
N VAL A 119 -6.09 -10.09 26.94
CA VAL A 119 -6.37 -8.72 26.50
C VAL A 119 -7.40 -8.69 25.36
N MET A 120 -7.32 -9.62 24.41
CA MET A 120 -8.28 -9.73 23.30
C MET A 120 -9.67 -10.12 23.81
N VAL A 121 -9.77 -11.10 24.71
CA VAL A 121 -11.03 -11.53 25.30
C VAL A 121 -11.69 -10.38 26.09
N GLU A 122 -10.93 -9.68 26.94
CA GLU A 122 -11.44 -8.50 27.63
C GLU A 122 -11.91 -7.41 26.66
N HIS A 123 -11.23 -7.27 25.51
CA HIS A 123 -11.64 -6.33 24.47
C HIS A 123 -12.99 -6.74 23.86
N PHE A 124 -13.19 -8.01 23.52
CA PHE A 124 -14.45 -8.51 22.96
C PHE A 124 -15.61 -8.37 23.96
N PHE A 125 -15.39 -8.70 25.24
CA PHE A 125 -16.37 -8.44 26.29
C PHE A 125 -16.71 -6.96 26.41
N ARG A 126 -15.71 -6.07 26.34
CA ARG A 126 -15.95 -4.63 26.28
C ARG A 126 -16.80 -4.28 25.06
N GLN A 127 -16.53 -4.80 23.87
CA GLN A 127 -17.32 -4.45 22.68
C GLN A 127 -18.74 -5.03 22.66
N GLY A 128 -19.07 -5.96 23.56
CA GLY A 128 -20.36 -6.65 23.57
C GLY A 128 -20.44 -7.83 22.63
N MET A 129 -19.30 -8.27 22.09
CA MET A 129 -19.16 -9.50 21.31
C MET A 129 -18.92 -10.66 22.28
N LEU A 130 -19.96 -11.03 23.03
CA LEU A 130 -19.86 -12.03 24.10
C LEU A 130 -19.61 -13.44 23.56
N ASP A 131 -20.23 -13.77 22.44
CA ASP A 131 -20.07 -15.01 21.69
C ASP A 131 -18.63 -15.21 21.20
N VAL A 132 -18.05 -14.19 20.57
CA VAL A 132 -16.66 -14.21 20.09
C VAL A 132 -15.68 -14.31 21.26
N ALA A 133 -15.94 -13.60 22.36
CA ALA A 133 -15.12 -13.67 23.57
C ALA A 133 -15.12 -15.07 24.20
N GLU A 134 -16.29 -15.73 24.25
CA GLU A 134 -16.45 -17.08 24.80
C GLU A 134 -15.76 -18.13 23.93
N GLU A 135 -15.92 -18.07 22.61
CA GLU A 135 -15.25 -18.99 21.69
C GLU A 135 -13.72 -18.87 21.81
N LEU A 136 -13.21 -17.64 21.84
CA LEU A 136 -11.77 -17.40 22.02
C LEU A 136 -11.26 -17.92 23.37
N CYS A 137 -12.06 -17.82 24.45
CA CYS A 137 -11.70 -18.43 25.74
C CYS A 137 -11.55 -19.94 25.64
N GLN A 138 -12.50 -20.61 24.97
CA GLN A 138 -12.50 -22.06 24.81
C GLN A 138 -11.30 -22.53 23.98
N GLU A 139 -11.05 -21.88 22.84
CA GLU A 139 -9.93 -22.21 21.95
C GLU A 139 -8.56 -21.96 22.60
N SER A 140 -8.44 -20.90 23.41
CA SER A 140 -7.19 -20.54 24.09
C SER A 140 -6.99 -21.22 25.45
N GLY A 141 -7.97 -21.98 25.94
CA GLY A 141 -7.94 -22.60 27.27
C GLY A 141 -7.95 -21.60 28.43
N LEU A 142 -8.42 -20.37 28.18
CA LEU A 142 -8.56 -19.35 29.21
C LEU A 142 -9.85 -19.54 30.01
N SER A 143 -9.73 -19.53 31.34
CA SER A 143 -10.87 -19.52 32.26
C SER A 143 -11.02 -18.12 32.87
N ILE A 144 -11.96 -17.33 32.37
CA ILE A 144 -12.31 -16.04 32.98
C ILE A 144 -13.43 -16.27 33.98
N ASP A 145 -13.24 -15.78 35.20
CA ASP A 145 -14.23 -15.92 36.25
C ASP A 145 -15.50 -15.15 35.88
N GLU A 146 -16.66 -15.76 36.16
CA GLU A 146 -17.96 -15.17 35.81
C GLU A 146 -18.12 -13.80 36.48
N SER A 147 -17.54 -13.60 37.67
CA SER A 147 -17.56 -12.30 38.36
C SER A 147 -16.87 -11.16 37.58
N GLN A 148 -15.89 -11.47 36.73
CA GLN A 148 -15.19 -10.51 35.88
C GLN A 148 -15.96 -10.22 34.58
N LYS A 149 -16.76 -11.19 34.12
CA LYS A 149 -17.60 -11.09 32.92
C LYS A 149 -18.88 -10.29 33.18
N GLN A 150 -19.51 -10.49 34.34
CA GLN A 150 -20.79 -9.86 34.70
C GLN A 150 -20.82 -8.32 34.52
N PRO A 151 -19.78 -7.55 34.90
CA PRO A 151 -19.74 -6.11 34.65
C PRO A 151 -19.84 -5.73 33.16
N PHE A 152 -19.25 -6.52 32.26
CA PHE A 152 -19.30 -6.26 30.82
C PHE A 152 -20.66 -6.64 30.24
N VAL A 153 -21.25 -7.76 30.66
CA VAL A 153 -22.61 -8.16 30.25
C VAL A 153 -23.62 -7.11 30.65
N GLU A 154 -23.54 -6.61 31.90
CA GLU A 154 -24.43 -5.56 32.38
C GLU A 154 -24.21 -4.24 31.65
N LEU A 155 -22.94 -3.85 31.40
CA LEU A 155 -22.63 -2.68 30.60
C LEU A 155 -23.27 -2.77 29.21
N ASN A 156 -23.08 -3.87 28.50
CA ASN A 156 -23.63 -4.04 27.16
C ASN A 156 -25.17 -4.06 27.18
N ARG A 157 -25.80 -4.64 28.20
CA ARG A 157 -27.25 -4.56 28.41
C ARG A 157 -27.74 -3.12 28.56
N ILE A 158 -27.04 -2.29 29.34
CA ILE A 158 -27.36 -0.87 29.49
C ILE A 158 -27.17 -0.14 28.15
N LEU A 159 -26.10 -0.43 27.43
CA LEU A 159 -25.84 0.16 26.11
C LEU A 159 -26.94 -0.17 25.10
N GLU A 160 -27.40 -1.42 25.03
CA GLU A 160 -28.52 -1.81 24.18
C GLU A 160 -29.83 -1.11 24.59
N ALA A 161 -30.11 -1.00 25.89
CA ALA A 161 -31.28 -0.26 26.37
C ALA A 161 -31.23 1.23 25.98
N LEU A 162 -30.06 1.85 26.06
CA LEU A 162 -29.86 3.24 25.64
C LEU A 162 -30.03 3.43 24.12
N LYS A 163 -29.60 2.47 23.30
CA LYS A 163 -29.82 2.50 21.84
C LYS A 163 -31.31 2.57 21.50
N VAL A 164 -32.16 1.86 22.24
CA VAL A 164 -33.63 1.90 22.09
C VAL A 164 -34.31 3.00 22.94
N ARG A 165 -33.53 3.97 23.43
CA ARG A 165 -33.98 5.13 24.24
C ARG A 165 -34.67 4.76 25.56
N VAL A 166 -34.37 3.59 26.10
CA VAL A 166 -34.86 3.14 27.41
C VAL A 166 -33.82 3.48 28.47
N LEU A 167 -34.09 4.54 29.24
CA LEU A 167 -33.17 5.08 30.26
C LEU A 167 -33.21 4.34 31.60
N ARG A 168 -34.27 3.57 31.88
CA ARG A 168 -34.48 2.94 33.20
C ARG A 168 -33.31 2.04 33.65
N PRO A 169 -32.79 1.11 32.82
CA PRO A 169 -31.66 0.26 33.21
C PRO A 169 -30.38 1.05 33.56
N ALA A 170 -30.15 2.18 32.89
CA ALA A 170 -29.01 3.05 33.22
C ALA A 170 -29.22 3.78 34.56
N LEU A 171 -30.45 4.21 34.84
CA LEU A 171 -30.81 4.95 36.05
C LEU A 171 -30.82 4.05 37.29
N ASP A 172 -31.42 2.87 37.22
CA ASP A 172 -31.51 1.92 38.34
C ASP A 172 -30.12 1.50 38.84
N ARG A 173 -29.14 1.42 37.94
CA ARG A 173 -27.76 1.04 38.29
C ARG A 173 -26.92 2.20 38.83
N LEU A 174 -27.28 3.46 38.57
CA LEU A 174 -26.59 4.63 39.12
C LEU A 174 -26.70 4.70 40.65
N TYR A 175 -27.77 4.15 41.22
CA TYR A 175 -28.03 4.14 42.66
C TYR A 175 -27.38 2.98 43.43
N SER A 176 -26.77 2.00 42.74
CA SER A 176 -26.38 0.71 43.34
C SER A 176 -24.87 0.45 43.43
N TYR A 177 -23.97 1.24 42.81
CA TYR A 177 -22.54 0.91 42.76
C TYR A 177 -21.64 1.90 43.52
N SER A 178 -20.75 1.35 44.35
CA SER A 178 -19.66 2.04 45.05
C SER A 178 -18.50 2.38 44.10
N ILE A 179 -18.19 3.67 44.01
CA ILE A 179 -17.03 4.46 43.52
C ILE A 179 -15.83 3.78 42.79
N LEU A 180 -15.47 2.50 42.98
CA LEU A 180 -14.25 1.93 42.39
C LEU A 180 -14.33 1.51 40.91
N CYS A 181 -15.51 1.20 40.35
CA CYS A 181 -15.64 0.88 38.91
C CYS A 181 -15.71 2.13 38.00
N TYR A 182 -15.63 3.33 38.56
CA TYR A 182 -15.92 4.58 37.84
C TYR A 182 -14.93 4.96 36.75
N SER A 183 -13.64 4.63 36.84
CA SER A 183 -12.65 5.22 35.92
C SER A 183 -12.85 4.80 34.46
N LEU A 184 -13.08 3.51 34.20
CA LEU A 184 -13.34 3.00 32.85
C LEU A 184 -14.81 3.11 32.44
N PHE A 185 -15.74 3.00 33.39
CA PHE A 185 -17.18 3.12 33.15
C PHE A 185 -17.57 4.55 32.77
N PHE A 186 -17.02 5.57 33.45
CA PHE A 186 -17.32 6.97 33.22
C PHE A 186 -16.76 7.48 31.90
N ILE A 187 -15.57 7.04 31.49
CA ILE A 187 -14.96 7.45 30.20
C ILE A 187 -15.80 6.95 29.02
N ARG A 188 -16.28 5.70 29.05
CA ARG A 188 -17.10 5.16 27.96
C ARG A 188 -18.54 5.67 27.98
N LEU A 189 -19.13 5.85 29.16
CA LEU A 189 -20.45 6.47 29.30
C LEU A 189 -20.41 7.93 28.82
N LEU A 190 -19.36 8.70 29.16
CA LEU A 190 -19.16 10.07 28.65
C LEU A 190 -18.90 10.09 27.13
N ALA A 191 -18.08 9.17 26.60
CA ALA A 191 -17.82 9.10 25.16
C ALA A 191 -19.09 8.78 24.37
N ILE A 192 -20.00 7.99 24.94
CA ILE A 192 -21.28 7.64 24.32
C ILE A 192 -22.32 8.74 24.50
N PHE A 193 -22.39 9.42 25.65
CA PHE A 193 -23.20 10.63 25.81
C PHE A 193 -22.76 11.75 24.87
N LYS A 194 -21.45 11.87 24.61
CA LYS A 194 -20.88 12.82 23.65
C LYS A 194 -21.26 12.47 22.21
N ASN A 195 -21.06 11.21 21.79
CA ASN A 195 -21.50 10.72 20.48
C ASN A 195 -23.02 10.78 20.28
N SER A 196 -23.82 10.49 21.31
CA SER A 196 -25.28 10.57 21.23
C SER A 196 -25.79 12.00 21.14
N LYS A 197 -25.08 12.98 21.72
CA LYS A 197 -25.34 14.42 21.51
C LYS A 197 -25.05 14.83 20.07
N ASP A 198 -23.96 14.34 19.50
CA ASP A 198 -23.58 14.62 18.11
C ASP A 198 -24.56 13.98 17.11
N PHE A 199 -25.08 12.78 17.40
CA PHE A 199 -26.11 12.10 16.61
C PHE A 199 -27.50 12.76 16.71
N LEU A 200 -27.88 13.26 17.91
CA LEU A 200 -29.11 14.05 18.08
C LEU A 200 -29.01 15.40 17.34
N ASN A 201 -27.86 16.07 17.41
CA ASN A 201 -27.63 17.33 16.68
C ASN A 201 -27.61 17.14 15.15
N SER A 202 -27.09 16.01 14.63
CA SER A 202 -27.14 15.75 13.18
C SER A 202 -28.55 15.43 12.68
N THR A 203 -29.38 14.78 13.50
CA THR A 203 -30.75 14.43 13.13
C THR A 203 -31.66 15.67 13.17
N VAL A 204 -31.49 16.56 14.15
CA VAL A 204 -32.25 17.83 14.25
C VAL A 204 -31.89 18.79 13.12
N ASN A 205 -30.62 18.85 12.70
CA ASN A 205 -30.20 19.68 11.56
C ASN A 205 -30.64 19.13 10.20
N SER A 206 -30.88 17.82 10.07
CA SER A 206 -31.39 17.23 8.83
C SER A 206 -32.91 17.37 8.68
N SER A 207 -33.66 17.51 9.78
CA SER A 207 -35.11 17.79 9.77
C SER A 207 -35.46 19.28 9.70
N ALA A 208 -34.46 20.17 9.60
CA ALA A 208 -34.65 21.62 9.47
C ALA A 208 -34.37 22.14 8.04
N LEU A 209 -34.14 21.24 7.07
CA LEU A 209 -33.87 21.54 5.66
C LEU A 209 -34.88 20.91 4.68
N GLU A 210 -36.03 20.42 5.18
CA GLU A 210 -37.23 20.16 4.36
C GLU A 210 -38.37 21.07 4.77
#